data_AF-A0A2N3DA29-F1
#
_entry.id   AF-A0A2N3DA29-F1
#
_cell.length_a   1.000
_cell.length_b   1.000
_cell.length_c   1.000
_cell.angle_alpha   90.00
_cell.angle_beta   90.00
_cell.angle_gamma   90.00
#
_symmetry.space_group_name_H-M   'P 1'
#
loop_
_entity.id
_entity.type
_entity.pdbx_description
1 polymer ?
#
loop_
_entity_poly.entity_id
_entity_poly.type
_entity_poly.pdbx_seq_one_letter_code
_entity_poly.pdbx_strand_id
1 'polypeptide(L)'
;MSHELVLAQVRPWGSTLQPVTIGRSHVVLQAPDGHLWDSVRDAFWGHHLDMCMCEDQTDQLELMRATLRCVAEEMHRIDPQAMIQHLFDGSELFFRCYMLDLSNRDLLEHQGTVFKHAQLSSLGWSVLAMLEATKPVIIDHDDATQQRSAAIQRGEQRILAS
;
A
#
# COMPACT_ATOMS: atom_id res chain seq x y z
N MET A 1 6.38 -0.30 -22.89
CA MET A 1 5.62 0.97 -22.80
C MET A 1 6.37 1.88 -21.85
N SER A 2 6.42 3.19 -22.11
CA SER A 2 7.03 4.13 -21.16
C SER A 2 6.18 4.24 -19.89
N HIS A 3 6.83 4.46 -18.76
CA HIS A 3 6.20 4.63 -17.44
C HIS A 3 5.08 5.70 -17.44
N GLU A 4 5.27 6.77 -18.23
CA GLU A 4 4.28 7.85 -18.41
C GLU A 4 2.96 7.38 -19.06
N LEU A 5 2.99 6.40 -19.97
CA LEU A 5 1.79 5.89 -20.64
C LEU A 5 0.95 4.96 -19.75
N VAL A 6 1.58 4.35 -18.73
CA VAL A 6 0.89 3.52 -17.73
C VAL A 6 0.12 4.44 -16.77
N LEU A 7 0.76 5.50 -16.27
CA LEU A 7 0.11 6.46 -15.36
C LEU A 7 -1.10 7.16 -15.98
N ALA A 8 -1.10 7.40 -17.30
CA ALA A 8 -2.24 7.98 -18.01
C ALA A 8 -3.52 7.10 -18.01
N GLN A 9 -3.38 5.80 -17.74
CA GLN A 9 -4.49 4.83 -17.68
C GLN A 9 -4.93 4.52 -16.24
N VAL A 10 -4.15 4.97 -15.25
CA VAL A 10 -4.38 4.71 -13.83
C VAL A 10 -5.37 5.75 -13.30
N ARG A 11 -6.57 5.31 -12.93
CA ARG A 11 -7.52 6.19 -12.22
C ARG A 11 -7.10 6.34 -10.76
N PRO A 12 -7.29 7.50 -10.12
CA PRO A 12 -7.09 7.62 -8.69
C PRO A 12 -7.93 6.59 -7.95
N TRP A 13 -7.30 5.86 -7.03
CA TRP A 13 -8.04 5.00 -6.13
C TRP A 13 -9.02 5.86 -5.32
N GLY A 14 -10.24 5.36 -5.10
CA GLY A 14 -11.27 6.09 -4.36
C GLY A 14 -12.01 7.14 -5.19
N SER A 15 -11.80 7.19 -6.51
CA SER A 15 -12.56 8.09 -7.41
C SER A 15 -14.08 7.86 -7.41
N THR A 16 -14.55 6.72 -6.89
CA THR A 16 -15.97 6.40 -6.69
C THR A 16 -16.50 6.81 -5.31
N LEU A 17 -15.63 7.22 -4.39
CA LEU A 17 -16.03 7.67 -3.06
C LEU A 17 -16.61 9.08 -3.15
N GLN A 18 -17.73 9.30 -2.45
CA GLN A 18 -18.40 10.59 -2.44
C GLN A 18 -18.25 11.24 -1.07
N PRO A 19 -17.82 12.51 -0.97
CA PRO A 19 -17.83 13.22 0.29
C PRO A 19 -19.27 13.49 0.71
N VAL A 20 -19.62 13.13 1.93
CA VAL A 20 -20.94 13.38 2.53
C VAL A 20 -20.78 14.00 3.91
N THR A 21 -21.70 14.89 4.27
CA THR A 21 -21.70 15.53 5.60
C THR A 21 -22.69 14.83 6.52
N ILE A 22 -22.18 14.34 7.65
CA ILE A 22 -22.97 13.78 8.75
C ILE A 22 -23.13 14.83 9.85
N GLY A 23 -24.37 15.01 10.29
CA GLY A 23 -24.70 16.01 11.32
C GLY A 23 -24.45 17.43 10.82
N ARG A 24 -23.74 18.24 11.62
CA ARG A 24 -23.55 19.68 11.35
C ARG A 24 -22.25 20.04 10.63
N SER A 25 -21.24 19.17 10.64
CA SER A 25 -19.91 19.54 10.13
C SER A 25 -18.96 18.38 9.84
N HIS A 26 -19.35 17.13 10.11
CA HIS A 26 -18.43 16.01 9.96
C HIS A 26 -18.49 15.49 8.52
N VAL A 27 -17.41 15.66 7.76
CA VAL A 27 -17.32 15.15 6.39
C VAL A 27 -16.67 13.77 6.42
N VAL A 28 -17.35 12.79 5.85
CA VAL A 28 -16.85 11.42 5.65
C VAL A 28 -16.95 11.05 4.18
N LEU A 29 -16.44 9.89 3.82
CA LEU A 29 -16.51 9.33 2.47
C LEU A 29 -17.55 8.21 2.42
N GLN A 30 -18.47 8.29 1.48
CA GLN A 30 -19.44 7.24 1.20
C GLN A 30 -18.98 6.38 0.02
N ALA A 31 -18.94 5.06 0.22
CA ALA A 31 -18.69 4.08 -0.81
C ALA A 31 -19.97 3.77 -1.64
N PRO A 32 -19.85 3.19 -2.84
CA PRO A 32 -21.01 2.91 -3.71
C PRO A 32 -22.07 1.98 -3.09
N ASP A 33 -21.68 1.16 -2.11
CA ASP A 33 -22.55 0.27 -1.35
C ASP A 33 -23.29 0.99 -0.19
N GLY A 34 -22.99 2.27 0.02
CA GLY A 34 -23.58 3.12 1.05
C GLY A 34 -22.79 3.19 2.36
N HIS A 35 -21.74 2.38 2.54
CA HIS A 35 -20.91 2.44 3.75
C HIS A 35 -20.14 3.75 3.86
N LEU A 36 -19.91 4.19 5.10
CA LEU A 36 -19.29 5.46 5.44
C LEU A 36 -17.91 5.21 6.05
N TRP A 37 -16.93 6.00 5.62
CA TRP A 37 -15.52 5.83 5.96
C TRP A 37 -14.89 7.18 6.30
N ASP A 38 -14.07 7.21 7.35
CA ASP A 38 -13.42 8.45 7.81
C ASP A 38 -12.29 8.90 6.88
N SER A 39 -11.69 7.95 6.16
CA SER A 39 -10.63 8.24 5.20
C SER A 39 -10.65 7.32 3.98
N VAL A 40 -9.93 7.74 2.93
CA VAL A 40 -9.66 6.90 1.76
C VAL A 40 -8.90 5.63 2.16
N ARG A 41 -8.05 5.69 3.19
CA ARG A 41 -7.30 4.52 3.68
C ARG A 41 -8.23 3.51 4.36
N ASP A 42 -9.22 3.99 5.10
CA ASP A 42 -10.20 3.12 5.77
C ASP A 42 -11.12 2.46 4.76
N ALA A 43 -11.61 3.22 3.77
CA ALA A 43 -12.37 2.66 2.67
C ALA A 43 -11.55 1.62 1.88
N PHE A 44 -10.24 1.82 1.70
CA PHE A 44 -9.40 0.81 1.07
C PHE A 44 -9.29 -0.45 1.93
N TRP A 45 -8.98 -0.29 3.21
CA TRP A 45 -8.77 -1.41 4.12
C TRP A 45 -10.05 -2.20 4.41
N GLY A 46 -11.10 -1.52 4.86
CA GLY A 46 -12.33 -2.16 5.31
C GLY A 46 -13.28 -2.55 4.18
N HIS A 47 -13.38 -1.75 3.12
CA HIS A 47 -14.31 -2.05 2.02
C HIS A 47 -13.65 -2.78 0.85
N HIS A 48 -12.48 -2.33 0.37
CA HIS A 48 -11.86 -2.96 -0.79
C HIS A 48 -11.10 -4.25 -0.44
N LEU A 49 -10.38 -4.27 0.67
CA LEU A 49 -9.61 -5.44 1.10
C LEU A 49 -10.40 -6.42 1.99
N ASP A 50 -11.61 -6.04 2.42
CA ASP A 50 -12.47 -6.79 3.35
C ASP A 50 -11.75 -7.16 4.66
N MET A 51 -11.01 -6.21 5.21
CA MET A 51 -10.21 -6.41 6.42
C MET A 51 -10.92 -5.83 7.65
N CYS A 52 -10.69 -6.45 8.81
CA CYS A 52 -11.14 -5.92 10.09
C CYS A 52 -10.45 -4.58 10.40
N MET A 53 -11.19 -3.60 10.91
CA MET A 53 -10.67 -2.33 11.41
C MET A 53 -9.98 -2.54 12.77
N CYS A 54 -8.74 -3.03 12.75
CA CYS A 54 -7.94 -3.32 13.94
C CYS A 54 -6.73 -2.38 14.06
N GLU A 55 -6.06 -2.40 15.22
CA GLU A 55 -4.94 -1.50 15.56
C GLU A 55 -3.75 -1.60 14.59
N ASP A 56 -3.57 -2.74 13.92
CA ASP A 56 -2.45 -2.97 13.01
C ASP A 56 -2.68 -2.41 11.59
N GLN A 57 -3.84 -1.82 11.30
CA GLN A 57 -4.18 -1.31 9.96
C GLN A 57 -3.10 -0.37 9.41
N THR A 58 -2.65 0.61 10.21
CA THR A 58 -1.67 1.60 9.76
C THR A 58 -0.36 0.93 9.36
N ASP A 59 0.13 0.01 10.18
CA ASP A 59 1.39 -0.70 9.93
C ASP A 59 1.31 -1.59 8.69
N GLN A 60 0.18 -2.28 8.49
CA GLN A 60 -0.04 -3.11 7.31
C GLN A 60 -0.16 -2.28 6.02
N LEU A 61 -0.80 -1.12 6.08
CA LEU A 61 -0.87 -0.20 4.96
C LEU A 61 0.50 0.43 4.63
N GLU A 62 1.34 0.70 5.63
CA GLU A 62 2.71 1.17 5.40
C GLU A 62 3.62 0.08 4.84
N LEU A 63 3.49 -1.17 5.31
CA LEU A 63 4.20 -2.31 4.73
C LEU A 63 3.78 -2.52 3.27
N MET A 64 2.48 -2.40 2.98
CA MET A 64 1.95 -2.48 1.61
C MET A 64 2.53 -1.37 0.75
N ARG A 65 2.49 -0.12 1.21
CA ARG A 65 3.05 1.04 0.50
C ARG A 65 4.53 0.81 0.15
N ALA A 66 5.35 0.46 1.15
CA ALA A 66 6.78 0.23 0.96
C ALA A 66 7.04 -0.93 -0.01
N THR A 67 6.26 -2.01 0.08
CA THR A 67 6.35 -3.16 -0.81
C THR A 67 6.00 -2.78 -2.25
N LEU A 68 4.88 -2.11 -2.48
CA LEU A 68 4.45 -1.65 -3.80
C LEU A 68 5.45 -0.67 -4.39
N ARG A 69 6.02 0.22 -3.57
CA ARG A 69 7.07 1.15 -3.98
C ARG A 69 8.33 0.42 -4.45
N CYS A 70 8.74 -0.63 -3.74
CA CYS A 70 9.87 -1.46 -4.16
C CYS A 70 9.58 -2.14 -5.51
N VAL A 71 8.39 -2.74 -5.67
CA VAL A 71 8.01 -3.37 -6.95
C VAL A 71 7.95 -2.35 -8.10
N ALA A 72 7.49 -1.12 -7.82
CA ALA A 72 7.40 -0.03 -8.79
C ALA A 72 8.74 0.39 -9.39
N GLU A 73 9.84 0.31 -8.62
CA GLU A 73 11.19 0.66 -9.08
C GLU A 73 11.85 -0.45 -9.93
N GLU A 74 11.07 -1.47 -10.32
CA GLU A 74 11.47 -2.69 -11.02
C GLU A 74 12.30 -3.62 -10.10
N MET A 75 11.74 -4.78 -9.74
CA MET A 75 12.36 -5.80 -8.86
C MET A 75 13.79 -6.23 -9.27
N HIS A 76 14.20 -6.05 -10.54
CA HIS A 76 15.55 -6.35 -11.01
C HIS A 76 16.59 -5.30 -10.60
N ARG A 77 16.14 -4.08 -10.27
CA ARG A 77 16.97 -2.97 -9.78
C ARG A 77 17.09 -2.96 -8.26
N ILE A 78 16.19 -3.65 -7.57
CA ILE A 78 16.21 -3.80 -6.12
C ILE A 78 16.84 -5.14 -5.75
N ASP A 79 17.67 -5.16 -4.72
CA ASP A 79 18.11 -6.40 -4.09
C ASP A 79 16.95 -7.03 -3.31
N PRO A 80 16.41 -8.19 -3.76
CA PRO A 80 15.32 -8.86 -3.04
C PRO A 80 15.72 -9.24 -1.62
N GLN A 81 17.01 -9.49 -1.36
CA GLN A 81 17.49 -9.82 -0.01
C GLN A 81 17.40 -8.61 0.93
N ALA A 82 17.71 -7.40 0.45
CA ALA A 82 17.53 -6.17 1.21
C ALA A 82 16.05 -5.93 1.55
N MET A 83 15.15 -6.20 0.59
CA MET A 83 13.71 -6.10 0.81
C MET A 83 13.23 -7.07 1.91
N ILE A 84 13.63 -8.35 1.83
CA ILE A 84 13.32 -9.36 2.84
C ILE A 84 13.86 -8.93 4.22
N GLN A 85 15.10 -8.46 4.27
CA GLN A 85 15.76 -8.08 5.52
C GLN A 85 15.12 -6.85 6.18
N HIS A 86 14.72 -5.84 5.39
CA HIS A 86 14.31 -4.53 5.93
C HIS A 86 12.80 -4.32 6.03
N LEU A 87 12.00 -5.02 5.23
CA LEU A 87 10.53 -4.93 5.30
C LEU A 87 9.89 -6.15 5.98
N PHE A 88 10.53 -7.32 5.90
CA PHE A 88 9.97 -8.59 6.37
C PHE A 88 10.79 -9.23 7.49
N ASP A 89 11.68 -8.46 8.14
CA ASP A 89 12.53 -8.88 9.25
C ASP A 89 13.31 -10.19 8.97
N GLY A 90 13.75 -10.37 7.73
CA GLY A 90 14.48 -11.56 7.30
C GLY A 90 13.59 -12.79 6.98
N SER A 91 12.27 -12.70 7.16
CA SER A 91 11.35 -13.82 6.94
C SER A 91 10.98 -14.00 5.47
N GLU A 92 11.70 -14.90 4.79
CA GLU A 92 11.44 -15.24 3.39
C GLU A 92 10.04 -15.83 3.17
N LEU A 93 9.55 -16.66 4.10
CA LEU A 93 8.20 -17.23 4.01
C LEU A 93 7.14 -16.13 4.07
N PHE A 94 7.30 -15.17 4.98
CA PHE A 94 6.36 -14.06 5.12
C PHE A 94 6.37 -13.19 3.86
N PHE A 95 7.55 -12.84 3.35
CA PHE A 95 7.70 -12.12 2.08
C PHE A 95 6.98 -12.83 0.92
N ARG A 96 7.19 -14.14 0.73
CA ARG A 96 6.56 -14.90 -0.35
C ARG A 96 5.04 -14.93 -0.22
N CYS A 97 4.52 -15.19 0.98
CA CYS A 97 3.09 -15.18 1.25
C CYS A 97 2.48 -13.80 1.02
N TYR A 98 3.18 -12.73 1.41
CA TYR A 98 2.73 -11.36 1.23
C TYR A 98 2.67 -10.98 -0.26
N MET A 99 3.70 -11.30 -1.03
CA MET A 99 3.70 -11.07 -2.48
C MET A 99 2.60 -11.87 -3.21
N LEU A 100 2.30 -13.10 -2.77
CA LEU A 100 1.17 -13.88 -3.27
C LEU A 100 -0.17 -13.21 -2.94
N ASP A 101 -0.34 -12.72 -1.71
CA ASP A 101 -1.57 -12.01 -1.29
C ASP A 101 -1.80 -10.74 -2.13
N LEU A 102 -0.77 -9.92 -2.33
CA LEU A 102 -0.87 -8.75 -3.19
C LEU A 102 -1.24 -9.11 -4.64
N SER A 103 -0.72 -10.23 -5.16
CA SER A 103 -1.10 -10.71 -6.48
C SER A 103 -2.54 -11.21 -6.54
N ASN A 104 -3.02 -11.91 -5.51
CA ASN A 104 -4.41 -12.39 -5.42
C ASN A 104 -5.42 -11.23 -5.31
N ARG A 105 -4.97 -10.07 -4.84
CA ARG A 105 -5.75 -8.83 -4.75
C ARG A 105 -5.60 -7.94 -6.00
N ASP A 106 -5.07 -8.49 -7.08
CA ASP A 106 -4.82 -7.79 -8.34
C ASP A 106 -3.96 -6.53 -8.19
N LEU A 107 -3.11 -6.43 -7.16
CA LEU A 107 -2.18 -5.30 -6.98
C LEU A 107 -0.88 -5.54 -7.74
N LEU A 108 -0.52 -6.80 -7.97
CA LEU A 108 0.67 -7.23 -8.69
C LEU A 108 0.30 -8.11 -9.88
N GLU A 109 1.09 -7.99 -10.94
CA GLU A 109 1.10 -8.91 -12.08
C GLU A 109 2.42 -9.68 -12.11
N HIS A 110 2.37 -10.99 -12.35
CA HIS A 110 3.57 -11.81 -12.51
C HIS A 110 3.48 -12.68 -13.78
N GLN A 111 4.46 -12.55 -14.69
CA GLN A 111 4.51 -13.27 -15.96
C GLN A 111 4.96 -14.75 -15.80
N GLY A 112 4.27 -15.52 -14.96
CA GLY A 112 4.47 -16.96 -14.77
C GLY A 112 5.72 -17.40 -14.00
N THR A 113 6.58 -16.47 -13.56
CA THR A 113 7.70 -16.75 -12.65
C THR A 113 7.44 -16.11 -11.29
N VAL A 114 7.84 -16.82 -10.22
CA VAL A 114 7.61 -16.41 -8.84
C VAL A 114 8.39 -15.11 -8.56
N PHE A 115 7.68 -13.98 -8.57
CA PHE A 115 8.04 -12.60 -8.15
C PHE A 115 9.25 -11.90 -8.77
N LYS A 116 10.17 -12.59 -9.43
CA LYS A 116 11.35 -11.98 -10.06
C LYS A 116 10.98 -10.93 -11.12
N HIS A 117 9.81 -11.09 -11.75
CA HIS A 117 9.28 -10.16 -12.74
C HIS A 117 7.94 -9.58 -12.29
N ALA A 118 7.71 -9.47 -10.97
CA ALA A 118 6.53 -8.81 -10.45
C ALA A 118 6.52 -7.35 -10.90
N GLN A 119 5.37 -6.90 -11.37
CA GLN A 119 5.09 -5.51 -11.72
C GLN A 119 3.80 -5.08 -11.04
N LEU A 120 3.64 -3.78 -10.81
CA LEU A 120 2.36 -3.26 -10.36
C LEU A 120 1.33 -3.36 -11.48
N SER A 121 0.14 -3.85 -11.15
CA SER A 121 -1.03 -3.74 -12.03
C SER A 121 -1.48 -2.27 -12.13
N SER A 122 -2.46 -1.98 -12.98
CA SER A 122 -3.10 -0.66 -12.97
C SER A 122 -3.70 -0.29 -11.61
N LEU A 123 -4.29 -1.26 -10.90
CA LEU A 123 -4.83 -1.06 -9.56
C LEU A 123 -3.70 -0.86 -8.54
N GLY A 124 -2.61 -1.62 -8.65
CA GLY A 124 -1.42 -1.47 -7.80
C GLY A 124 -0.83 -0.06 -7.87
N TRP A 125 -0.75 0.51 -9.07
CA TRP A 125 -0.36 1.91 -9.27
C TRP A 125 -1.33 2.90 -8.62
N SER A 126 -2.63 2.72 -8.79
CA SER A 126 -3.66 3.57 -8.16
C SER A 126 -3.55 3.56 -6.64
N VAL A 127 -3.36 2.37 -6.06
CA VAL A 127 -3.26 2.15 -4.62
C VAL A 127 -1.95 2.74 -4.08
N LEU A 128 -0.82 2.50 -4.74
CA LEU A 128 0.46 3.10 -4.34
C LEU A 128 0.36 4.64 -4.31
N ALA A 129 -0.21 5.25 -5.36
CA ALA A 129 -0.39 6.70 -5.40
C ALA A 129 -1.26 7.23 -4.24
N MET A 130 -2.34 6.52 -3.90
CA MET A 130 -3.19 6.87 -2.76
C MET A 130 -2.44 6.72 -1.42
N LEU A 131 -1.70 5.64 -1.22
CA LEU A 131 -0.95 5.39 0.01
C LEU A 131 0.18 6.40 0.21
N GLU A 132 0.85 6.83 -0.86
CA GLU A 132 1.84 7.92 -0.82
C GLU A 132 1.19 9.26 -0.47
N ALA A 133 0.08 9.60 -1.13
CA ALA A 133 -0.62 10.87 -0.90
C ALA A 133 -1.23 10.98 0.51
N THR A 134 -1.50 9.84 1.15
CA THR A 134 -2.11 9.77 2.49
C THR A 134 -1.17 9.21 3.55
N LYS A 135 0.13 9.15 3.24
CA LYS A 135 1.17 8.66 4.15
C LYS A 135 1.09 9.43 5.47
N PRO A 136 1.00 8.75 6.63
CA PRO A 136 0.91 9.42 7.91
C PRO A 136 2.20 10.20 8.16
N VAL A 137 2.05 11.45 8.62
CA VAL A 137 3.18 12.25 9.10
C VAL A 137 3.61 11.64 10.44
N ILE A 138 4.80 11.05 10.48
CA ILE A 138 5.37 10.55 11.73
C ILE A 138 5.75 11.77 12.55
N ILE A 139 4.99 12.02 13.60
CA ILE A 139 5.32 12.96 14.66
C ILE A 139 5.91 12.10 15.78
N ASP A 140 7.07 12.46 16.31
CA ASP A 140 7.70 11.72 17.42
C ASP A 140 6.77 11.70 18.63
N HIS A 141 5.98 10.64 18.76
CA HIS A 141 5.20 10.30 19.94
C HIS A 141 5.50 8.88 20.39
N ASP A 142 5.31 8.63 21.70
CA ASP A 142 5.54 7.36 22.38
C ASP A 142 4.56 6.23 21.97
N ASP A 143 3.84 6.37 20.85
CA ASP A 143 2.88 5.38 20.36
C ASP A 143 3.59 4.26 19.58
N ALA A 144 3.42 3.02 20.05
CA ALA A 144 4.05 1.83 19.48
C ALA A 144 3.70 1.61 18.00
N THR A 145 2.48 1.96 17.58
CA THR A 145 2.04 1.85 16.18
C THR A 145 2.82 2.81 15.28
N GLN A 146 3.00 4.05 15.74
CA GLN A 146 3.76 5.05 14.99
C GLN A 146 5.24 4.66 14.87
N GLN A 147 5.81 4.01 15.89
CA GLN A 147 7.19 3.52 15.86
C GLN A 147 7.39 2.39 14.83
N ARG A 148 6.43 1.47 14.69
CA ARG A 148 6.49 0.37 13.71
C ARG A 148 6.38 0.89 12.28
N SER A 149 5.40 1.75 12.01
CA SER A 149 5.29 2.47 10.74
C SER A 149 6.56 3.26 10.39
N ALA A 150 7.17 3.93 11.37
CA ALA A 150 8.46 4.62 11.19
C ALA A 150 9.63 3.68 10.89
N ALA A 151 9.64 2.47 11.45
CA ALA A 151 10.64 1.46 11.12
C ALA A 151 10.51 1.00 9.66
N ILE A 152 9.28 0.76 9.19
CA ILE A 152 9.00 0.38 7.79
C ILE A 152 9.49 1.46 6.82
N GLN A 153 9.16 2.73 7.08
CA GLN A 153 9.58 3.85 6.22
C GLN A 153 11.11 4.00 6.17
N ARG A 154 11.81 3.77 7.28
CA ARG A 154 13.28 3.76 7.30
C ARG A 154 13.88 2.55 6.58
N GLY A 155 13.24 1.38 6.68
CA GLY A 155 13.64 0.17 5.97
C GLY A 155 13.56 0.37 4.46
N GLU A 156 12.45 0.92 3.97
CA GLU A 156 12.26 1.31 2.57
C GLU A 156 13.37 2.24 2.06
N GLN A 157 13.69 3.30 2.80
CA GLN A 157 14.75 4.25 2.39
C GLN A 157 16.11 3.59 2.21
N ARG A 158 16.43 2.57 3.03
CA ARG A 158 17.68 1.82 2.90
C ARG A 158 17.71 0.95 1.65
N ILE A 159 16.58 0.32 1.32
CA ILE A 159 16.43 -0.51 0.11
C ILE A 159 16.58 0.34 -1.16
N LEU A 160 15.99 1.54 -1.17
CA LEU A 160 16.06 2.42 -2.35
C LEU A 160 17.41 3.14 -2.51
N ALA A 161 18.27 3.09 -1.50
CA ALA A 161 19.60 3.73 -1.52
C ALA A 161 20.75 2.76 -1.84
N SER A 162 20.48 1.44 -1.87
CA SER A 162 21.45 0.38 -2.22
C SER A 162 21.52 0.13 -3.71
#